data_AF-A0A1S2CE49-F1
#
_entry.id   AF-A0A1S2CE49-F1
#
_cell.length_a   1.000
_cell.length_b   1.000
_cell.length_c   1.000
_cell.angle_alpha   90.00
_cell.angle_beta   90.00
_cell.angle_gamma   90.00
#
_symmetry.space_group_name_H-M   'P 1'
#
loop_
_entity.id
_entity.type
_entity.pdbx_description
1 polymer ?
#
loop_
_entity_poly.entity_id
_entity_poly.type
_entity_poly.pdbx_seq_one_letter_code
_entity_poly.pdbx_strand_id
1 'polypeptide(L)'
;MPESLKFAFKGNRNYVQGTSLFNALVHAAGQRGLTEGMINVSFKRMIHSPVCVLEQRSPTTDDPVAAKISGKDGESFGLCINESSETEVADRQEFDEPEVCRGAVLGEKSIVQENPHHQDRIELLVSLCKKVHQECIDDSKKWVFSRYDGQFPIPAPDKVELRITKQVGTRLTCSDVLVNGEKIGDMYFS
;
A
#
# COMPACT_ATOMS: atom_id res chain seq x y z
N MET A 1 0.50 22.81 -7.35
CA MET A 1 1.88 23.13 -6.96
C MET A 1 2.50 21.89 -6.35
N PRO A 2 3.83 21.68 -6.46
CA PRO A 2 4.49 20.59 -5.77
C PRO A 2 4.38 20.76 -4.25
N GLU A 3 4.11 19.67 -3.54
CA GLU A 3 4.01 19.61 -2.09
C GLU A 3 5.19 18.81 -1.53
N SER A 4 5.91 19.35 -0.55
CA SER A 4 6.98 18.62 0.13
C SER A 4 6.37 17.67 1.16
N LEU A 5 6.83 16.42 1.16
CA LEU A 5 6.42 15.37 2.07
C LEU A 5 7.65 14.84 2.81
N LYS A 6 7.52 14.62 4.12
CA LYS A 6 8.55 13.98 4.94
C LYS A 6 8.02 12.66 5.50
N PHE A 7 8.79 11.59 5.32
CA PHE A 7 8.44 10.25 5.76
C PHE A 7 9.45 9.70 6.76
N ALA A 8 8.96 8.98 7.76
CA ALA A 8 9.79 8.14 8.61
C ALA A 8 10.04 6.76 7.97
N PHE A 9 11.20 6.17 8.27
CA PHE A 9 11.48 4.77 7.97
C PHE A 9 10.95 3.87 9.09
N LYS A 10 10.29 2.78 8.71
CA LYS A 10 9.63 1.86 9.65
C LYS A 10 10.48 0.63 9.95
N GLY A 11 10.77 0.43 11.24
CA GLY A 11 11.69 -0.58 11.75
C GLY A 11 13.10 -0.41 11.19
N ASN A 12 13.73 -1.52 10.80
CA ASN A 12 15.11 -1.54 10.30
C ASN A 12 15.23 -1.25 8.79
N ARG A 13 14.15 -0.81 8.13
CA ARG A 13 14.16 -0.51 6.70
C ARG A 13 14.98 0.76 6.41
N ASN A 14 15.45 0.86 5.18
CA ASN A 14 16.23 1.98 4.64
C ASN A 14 15.52 2.65 3.45
N TYR A 15 14.19 2.52 3.38
CA TYR A 15 13.35 3.07 2.34
C TYR A 15 11.97 3.44 2.91
N VAL A 16 11.28 4.37 2.25
CA VAL A 16 9.90 4.75 2.59
C VAL A 16 8.96 3.61 2.22
N GLN A 17 8.15 3.15 3.17
CA GLN A 17 7.21 2.07 2.91
C GLN A 17 6.06 2.50 1.99
N GLY A 18 5.64 1.59 1.11
CA GLY A 18 4.48 1.78 0.22
C GLY A 18 3.18 2.12 0.97
N THR A 19 3.03 1.66 2.21
CA THR A 19 1.89 2.00 3.09
C THR A 19 1.86 3.49 3.44
N SER A 20 3.01 4.08 3.82
CA SER A 20 3.14 5.52 4.07
C SER A 20 2.85 6.34 2.82
N LEU A 21 3.36 5.89 1.66
CA LEU A 21 3.14 6.53 0.38
C LEU A 21 1.66 6.47 -0.03
N PHE A 22 1.00 5.32 0.16
CA PHE A 22 -0.44 5.17 -0.06
C PHE A 22 -1.25 6.16 0.79
N ASN A 23 -0.95 6.25 2.09
CA ASN A 23 -1.66 7.17 2.98
C ASN A 23 -1.47 8.63 2.56
N ALA A 24 -0.26 9.02 2.13
CA ALA A 24 -0.03 10.36 1.60
C ALA A 24 -0.87 10.65 0.33
N LEU A 25 -0.98 9.68 -0.58
CA LEU A 25 -1.80 9.80 -1.78
C LEU A 25 -3.30 9.91 -1.46
N VAL A 26 -3.80 9.11 -0.53
CA VAL A 26 -5.20 9.18 -0.06
C VAL A 26 -5.49 10.50 0.65
N HIS A 27 -4.58 10.95 1.51
CA HIS A 27 -4.70 12.25 2.17
C HIS A 27 -4.74 13.39 1.15
N ALA A 28 -3.83 13.38 0.18
CA ALA A 28 -3.76 14.35 -0.90
C ALA A 28 -5.03 14.36 -1.77
N ALA A 29 -5.63 13.19 -2.01
CA ALA A 29 -6.91 13.08 -2.70
C ALA A 29 -8.03 13.77 -1.93
N GLY A 30 -8.11 13.54 -0.61
CA GLY A 30 -9.07 14.19 0.27
C GLY A 30 -8.95 15.72 0.26
N GLN A 31 -7.71 16.24 0.32
CA GLN A 31 -7.45 17.69 0.21
C GLN A 31 -7.90 18.30 -1.13
N ARG A 32 -8.05 17.45 -2.16
CA ARG A 32 -8.50 17.83 -3.51
C ARG A 32 -9.98 17.55 -3.75
N GLY A 33 -10.74 17.23 -2.70
CA GLY A 33 -12.17 16.98 -2.76
C GLY A 33 -12.57 15.54 -3.05
N LEU A 34 -11.61 14.63 -3.25
CA LEU A 34 -11.88 13.20 -3.41
C LEU A 34 -11.73 12.48 -2.07
N THR A 35 -12.81 12.41 -1.31
CA THR A 35 -12.83 11.71 -0.02
C THR A 35 -13.14 10.22 -0.14
N GLU A 36 -13.61 9.76 -1.30
CA GLU A 36 -13.89 8.36 -1.59
C GLU A 36 -13.82 8.08 -3.09
N GLY A 37 -13.57 6.82 -3.47
CA GLY A 37 -13.52 6.39 -4.87
C GLY A 37 -12.58 5.21 -5.09
N MET A 38 -11.90 5.20 -6.24
CA MET A 38 -10.93 4.18 -6.63
C MET A 38 -9.52 4.78 -6.76
N ILE A 39 -8.52 4.04 -6.27
CA ILE A 39 -7.11 4.36 -6.40
C ILE A 39 -6.38 3.19 -7.07
N ASN A 40 -5.65 3.51 -8.12
CA ASN A 40 -4.70 2.62 -8.76
C ASN A 40 -3.30 3.15 -8.54
N VAL A 41 -2.60 2.66 -7.51
CA VAL A 41 -1.24 3.09 -7.17
C VAL A 41 -0.24 2.00 -7.51
N SER A 42 0.86 2.40 -8.16
CA SER A 42 2.00 1.54 -8.46
C SER A 42 3.28 2.09 -7.82
N PHE A 43 4.02 1.21 -7.16
CA PHE A 43 5.34 1.47 -6.57
C PHE A 43 6.41 0.80 -7.45
N LYS A 44 6.90 1.53 -8.44
CA LYS A 44 7.83 1.00 -9.45
C LYS A 44 9.27 0.91 -8.94
N ARG A 45 9.65 1.79 -8.02
CA ARG A 45 10.98 1.82 -7.40
C ARG A 45 10.88 2.15 -5.92
N MET A 46 11.82 1.64 -5.14
CA MET A 46 11.96 2.02 -3.73
C MET A 46 12.46 3.46 -3.63
N ILE A 47 11.90 4.19 -2.67
CA ILE A 47 12.33 5.55 -2.34
C ILE A 47 13.23 5.47 -1.10
N HIS A 48 14.48 5.92 -1.23
CA HIS A 48 15.50 5.89 -0.19
C HIS A 48 15.75 7.26 0.45
N SER A 49 15.16 8.33 -0.08
CA SER A 49 15.08 9.62 0.58
C SER A 49 13.83 9.73 1.47
N PRO A 50 13.92 10.22 2.71
CA PRO A 50 12.74 10.52 3.52
C PRO A 50 11.99 11.76 3.03
N VAL A 51 12.62 12.62 2.23
CA VAL A 51 12.01 13.83 1.69
C VAL A 51 11.58 13.59 0.25
N CYS A 52 10.30 13.79 -0.01
CA CYS A 52 9.68 13.57 -1.30
C CYS A 52 8.91 14.79 -1.77
N VAL A 53 8.62 14.82 -3.06
CA VAL A 53 7.75 15.81 -3.68
C VAL A 53 6.53 15.10 -4.25
N LEU A 54 5.35 15.56 -3.84
CA LEU A 54 4.07 15.15 -4.37
C LEU A 54 3.62 16.15 -5.45
N GLU A 55 3.25 15.63 -6.61
CA GLU A 55 2.78 16.43 -7.74
C GLU A 55 1.46 15.88 -8.27
N GLN A 56 0.53 16.78 -8.62
CA GLN A 56 -0.65 16.44 -9.39
C GLN A 56 -0.37 16.64 -10.88
N ARG A 57 -0.15 15.53 -11.58
CA ARG A 57 0.07 15.48 -13.03
C ARG A 57 -0.14 14.07 -13.55
N SER A 58 -0.20 13.93 -14.87
CA SER A 58 -0.21 12.62 -15.52
C SER A 58 1.09 11.85 -15.19
N PRO A 59 0.99 10.57 -14.78
CA PRO A 59 2.17 9.74 -14.54
C PRO A 59 2.95 9.44 -15.82
N THR A 60 4.26 9.31 -15.64
CA THR A 60 5.22 8.89 -16.67
C THR A 60 5.82 7.53 -16.29
N THR A 61 6.59 6.93 -17.20
CA THR A 61 7.34 5.70 -16.92
C THR A 61 8.38 5.89 -15.83
N ASP A 62 8.91 7.10 -15.72
CA ASP A 62 10.02 7.44 -14.83
C ASP A 62 9.56 7.72 -13.41
N ASP A 63 8.27 7.89 -13.13
CA ASP A 63 7.79 8.08 -11.77
C ASP A 63 8.00 6.82 -10.91
N PRO A 64 8.69 6.92 -9.75
CA PRO A 64 8.90 5.78 -8.85
C PRO A 64 7.58 5.39 -8.17
N VAL A 65 6.71 6.35 -7.91
CA VAL A 65 5.37 6.14 -7.37
C VAL A 65 4.36 6.94 -8.18
N ALA A 66 3.34 6.26 -8.67
CA ALA A 66 2.29 6.85 -9.49
C ALA A 66 0.93 6.31 -9.08
N ALA A 67 -0.04 7.21 -8.91
CA ALA A 67 -1.42 6.87 -8.65
C ALA A 67 -2.35 7.54 -9.64
N LYS A 68 -3.32 6.79 -10.15
CA LYS A 68 -4.54 7.33 -10.76
C LYS A 68 -5.65 7.24 -9.71
N ILE A 69 -6.29 8.36 -9.45
CA ILE A 69 -7.37 8.47 -8.47
C ILE A 69 -8.63 8.92 -9.19
N SER A 70 -9.75 8.27 -8.93
CA SER A 70 -11.05 8.64 -9.49
C SER A 70 -12.12 8.64 -8.42
N GLY A 71 -12.95 9.69 -8.41
CA GLY A 71 -14.13 9.77 -7.57
C GLY A 71 -15.31 8.98 -8.13
N LYS A 72 -16.46 9.05 -7.45
CA LYS A 72 -17.70 8.37 -7.86
C LYS A 72 -18.36 9.05 -9.06
N ASP A 73 -18.14 10.35 -9.24
CA ASP A 73 -18.82 11.17 -10.26
C ASP A 73 -18.00 11.30 -11.56
N GLY A 74 -16.95 10.49 -11.71
CA GLY A 74 -16.14 10.36 -12.94
C GLY A 74 -14.95 11.32 -13.05
N GLU A 75 -14.80 12.25 -12.10
CA GLU A 75 -13.60 13.05 -11.94
C GLU A 75 -12.38 12.16 -11.63
N SER A 76 -11.25 12.48 -12.25
CA SER A 76 -10.01 11.74 -11.99
C SER A 76 -8.78 12.61 -12.21
N PHE A 77 -7.72 12.28 -11.48
CA PHE A 77 -6.42 12.90 -11.65
C PHE A 77 -5.29 11.93 -11.31
N GLY A 78 -4.08 12.28 -11.78
CA GLY A 78 -2.86 11.60 -11.43
C GLY A 78 -2.15 12.28 -10.27
N LEU A 79 -1.61 11.48 -9.36
CA LEU A 79 -0.65 11.91 -8.33
C LEU A 79 0.65 11.13 -8.50
N CYS A 80 1.78 11.84 -8.42
CA CYS A 80 3.11 11.25 -8.49
C CYS A 80 3.90 11.65 -7.25
N ILE A 81 4.65 10.71 -6.67
CA ILE A 81 5.61 11.00 -5.59
C ILE A 81 7.00 10.69 -6.12
N ASN A 82 7.89 11.68 -6.04
CA ASN A 82 9.29 11.59 -6.45
C ASN A 82 10.20 11.94 -5.27
N GLU A 83 11.45 11.48 -5.31
CA GLU A 83 12.45 11.91 -4.33
C GLU A 83 12.76 13.39 -4.50
N SER A 84 12.87 14.11 -3.38
CA SER A 84 13.38 15.48 -3.39
C SER A 84 14.89 15.49 -3.62
N SER A 85 15.41 16.59 -4.15
CA SER A 85 16.86 16.86 -4.14
C SER A 85 17.38 17.22 -2.74
N GLU A 86 16.49 17.53 -1.80
CA GLU A 86 16.83 17.74 -0.40
C GLU A 86 17.27 16.43 0.25
N THR A 87 18.28 16.53 1.11
CA THR A 87 18.81 15.38 1.85
C THR A 87 18.61 15.62 3.34
N GLU A 88 17.89 14.69 3.98
CA GLU A 88 17.71 14.68 5.42
C GLU A 88 17.92 13.27 5.97
N VAL A 89 18.30 13.19 7.25
CA VAL A 89 18.32 11.92 7.97
C VAL A 89 16.87 11.51 8.22
N ALA A 90 16.54 10.26 7.85
CA ALA A 90 15.21 9.72 8.07
C ALA A 90 14.96 9.51 9.57
N ASP A 91 13.85 10.05 10.05
CA ASP A 91 13.28 9.64 11.34
C ASP A 91 12.93 8.15 11.30
N ARG A 92 13.04 7.47 12.45
CA ARG A 92 12.67 6.06 12.57
C ARG A 92 11.43 5.89 13.42
N GLN A 93 10.53 5.06 12.93
CA GLN A 93 9.31 4.65 13.61
C GLN A 93 9.37 3.14 13.88
N GLU A 94 9.07 2.71 15.10
CA GLU A 94 8.92 1.29 15.40
C GLU A 94 7.73 0.70 14.63
N PHE A 95 7.89 -0.54 14.17
CA PHE A 95 6.84 -1.25 13.45
C PHE A 95 6.96 -2.75 13.70
N ASP A 96 6.07 -3.26 14.55
CA ASP A 96 5.96 -4.68 14.89
C ASP A 96 4.96 -5.37 13.94
N GLU A 97 5.48 -5.82 12.79
CA GLU A 97 4.69 -6.52 11.77
C GLU A 97 4.05 -7.83 12.28
N PRO A 98 4.74 -8.66 13.11
CA PRO A 98 4.10 -9.79 13.78
C PRO A 98 2.88 -9.42 14.62
N GLU A 99 2.93 -8.32 15.39
CA GLU A 99 1.79 -7.88 16.20
C GLU A 99 0.58 -7.51 15.34
N VAL A 100 0.78 -6.78 14.22
CA VAL A 100 -0.29 -6.45 13.26
C VAL A 100 -1.03 -7.73 12.81
N CYS A 101 -0.28 -8.82 12.62
CA CYS A 101 -0.79 -10.10 12.16
C CYS A 101 -1.31 -11.03 13.27
N ARG A 102 -1.37 -10.56 14.52
CA ARG A 102 -1.78 -11.38 15.67
C ARG A 102 -3.25 -11.79 15.56
N GLY A 103 -3.50 -13.09 15.71
CA GLY A 103 -4.84 -13.67 15.58
C GLY A 103 -5.28 -13.95 14.15
N ALA A 104 -4.44 -13.68 13.14
CA ALA A 104 -4.74 -14.05 11.76
C ALA A 104 -4.59 -15.56 11.55
N VAL A 105 -5.52 -16.15 10.79
CA VAL A 105 -5.58 -17.57 10.44
C VAL A 105 -5.21 -17.75 8.97
N LEU A 106 -4.22 -18.60 8.71
CA LEU A 106 -3.76 -18.94 7.37
C LEU A 106 -4.60 -20.08 6.77
N GLY A 107 -4.95 -19.93 5.50
CA GLY A 107 -5.41 -21.01 4.63
C GLY A 107 -4.30 -21.39 3.63
N GLU A 108 -4.63 -22.19 2.62
CA GLU A 108 -3.64 -22.64 1.61
C GLU A 108 -3.06 -21.47 0.78
N LYS A 109 -3.93 -20.53 0.38
CA LYS A 109 -3.59 -19.34 -0.41
C LYS A 109 -4.35 -18.12 0.07
N SER A 110 -4.66 -18.08 1.35
CA SER A 110 -5.45 -17.03 1.96
C SER A 110 -5.04 -16.77 3.39
N ILE A 111 -5.42 -15.61 3.89
CA ILE A 111 -5.29 -15.24 5.29
C ILE A 111 -6.51 -14.45 5.71
N VAL A 112 -7.02 -14.75 6.90
CA VAL A 112 -8.19 -14.08 7.48
C VAL A 112 -7.82 -13.54 8.85
N GLN A 113 -8.27 -12.34 9.17
CA GLN A 113 -8.22 -11.81 10.52
C GLN A 113 -9.60 -11.24 10.90
N GLU A 114 -10.16 -11.79 11.98
CA GLU A 114 -11.39 -11.31 12.59
C GLU A 114 -11.05 -10.25 13.64
N ASN A 115 -11.87 -9.21 13.76
CA ASN A 115 -11.71 -8.08 14.67
C ASN A 115 -10.27 -7.52 14.68
N PRO A 116 -9.73 -7.10 13.52
CA PRO A 116 -8.37 -6.58 13.43
C PRO A 116 -8.22 -5.35 14.33
N HIS A 117 -7.08 -5.27 15.02
CA HIS A 117 -6.82 -4.25 16.03
C HIS A 117 -5.88 -3.14 15.53
N HIS A 118 -5.23 -3.34 14.38
CA HIS A 118 -4.31 -2.38 13.81
C HIS A 118 -5.04 -1.19 13.18
N GLN A 119 -4.64 0.03 13.53
CA GLN A 119 -5.38 1.25 13.16
C GLN A 119 -5.18 1.65 11.70
N ASP A 120 -3.94 1.48 11.18
CA ASP A 120 -3.63 1.80 9.80
C ASP A 120 -4.08 0.66 8.88
N ARG A 121 -5.12 0.92 8.10
CA ARG A 121 -5.78 -0.10 7.28
C ARG A 121 -4.88 -0.60 6.16
N ILE A 122 -4.09 0.25 5.51
CA ILE A 122 -3.21 -0.25 4.44
C ILE A 122 -2.04 -1.03 5.02
N GLU A 123 -1.51 -0.64 6.18
CA GLU A 123 -0.49 -1.43 6.89
C GLU A 123 -1.02 -2.80 7.30
N LEU A 124 -2.26 -2.87 7.79
CA LEU A 124 -2.94 -4.12 8.12
C LEU A 124 -2.98 -5.04 6.90
N LEU A 125 -3.53 -4.56 5.79
CA LEU A 125 -3.65 -5.34 4.56
C LEU A 125 -2.28 -5.80 4.05
N VAL A 126 -1.29 -4.91 3.99
CA VAL A 126 0.06 -5.23 3.49
C VAL A 126 0.76 -6.24 4.40
N SER A 127 0.61 -6.14 5.71
CA SER A 127 1.24 -7.06 6.67
C SER A 127 0.64 -8.46 6.56
N LEU A 128 -0.69 -8.57 6.51
CA LEU A 128 -1.38 -9.84 6.28
C LEU A 128 -0.99 -10.45 4.94
N CYS A 129 -0.96 -9.64 3.88
CA CYS A 129 -0.60 -10.09 2.54
C CYS A 129 0.83 -10.64 2.54
N LYS A 130 1.76 -9.91 3.15
CA LYS A 130 3.15 -10.35 3.26
C LYS A 130 3.27 -11.65 4.05
N LYS A 131 2.53 -11.81 5.15
CA LYS A 131 2.50 -13.04 5.94
C LYS A 131 2.06 -14.25 5.12
N VAL A 132 0.94 -14.16 4.37
CA VAL A 132 0.50 -15.29 3.54
C VAL A 132 1.50 -15.62 2.42
N HIS A 133 2.20 -14.62 1.87
CA HIS A 133 3.24 -14.88 0.88
C HIS A 133 4.46 -15.60 1.46
N GLN A 134 4.90 -15.16 2.64
CA GLN A 134 6.03 -15.79 3.33
C GLN A 134 5.71 -17.23 3.74
N GLU A 135 4.51 -17.48 4.26
CA GLU A 135 4.14 -18.79 4.83
C GLU A 135 3.65 -19.78 3.77
N CYS A 136 3.00 -19.31 2.71
CA CYS A 136 2.31 -20.18 1.74
C CYS A 136 2.94 -20.21 0.35
N ILE A 137 3.82 -19.26 0.00
CA ILE A 137 4.40 -19.18 -1.35
C ILE A 137 5.91 -19.43 -1.32
N ASP A 138 6.67 -18.58 -0.62
CA ASP A 138 8.14 -18.64 -0.60
C ASP A 138 8.67 -17.82 0.58
N ASP A 139 9.16 -18.50 1.62
CA ASP A 139 9.70 -17.89 2.84
C ASP A 139 11.09 -17.27 2.62
N SER A 140 11.80 -17.73 1.59
CA SER A 140 13.14 -17.24 1.24
C SER A 140 13.11 -15.88 0.53
N LYS A 141 11.95 -15.50 -0.02
CA LYS A 141 11.79 -14.24 -0.76
C LYS A 141 11.39 -13.08 0.14
N LYS A 142 11.94 -11.92 -0.21
CA LYS A 142 11.48 -10.63 0.32
C LYS A 142 10.35 -10.11 -0.56
N TRP A 143 9.13 -10.41 -0.14
CA TRP A 143 7.91 -9.93 -0.78
C TRP A 143 7.71 -8.42 -0.55
N VAL A 144 7.56 -7.66 -1.63
CA VAL A 144 7.40 -6.19 -1.63
C VAL A 144 6.04 -5.81 -2.20
N PHE A 145 5.31 -4.97 -1.48
CA PHE A 145 4.06 -4.37 -1.95
C PHE A 145 4.32 -3.44 -3.14
N SER A 146 3.80 -3.82 -4.31
CA SER A 146 4.15 -3.18 -5.59
C SER A 146 2.98 -2.44 -6.25
N ARG A 147 1.73 -2.82 -5.98
CA ARG A 147 0.54 -2.12 -6.48
C ARG A 147 -0.68 -2.39 -5.63
N TYR A 148 -1.56 -1.39 -5.53
CA TYR A 148 -2.93 -1.55 -5.07
C TYR A 148 -3.89 -0.94 -6.10
N ASP A 149 -4.95 -1.67 -6.40
CA ASP A 149 -6.00 -1.26 -7.33
C ASP A 149 -7.34 -1.52 -6.66
N GLY A 150 -7.94 -0.49 -6.07
CA GLY A 150 -9.09 -0.70 -5.20
C GLY A 150 -9.70 0.57 -4.64
N GLN A 151 -10.67 0.36 -3.77
CA GLN A 151 -11.39 1.41 -3.08
C GLN A 151 -10.48 2.20 -2.15
N PHE A 152 -10.69 3.51 -2.08
CA PHE A 152 -10.23 4.34 -0.99
C PHE A 152 -11.37 5.22 -0.45
N PRO A 153 -11.34 5.61 0.83
CA PRO A 153 -10.53 5.00 1.88
C PRO A 153 -10.88 3.52 2.03
N ILE A 154 -9.93 2.71 2.47
CA ILE A 154 -10.20 1.31 2.81
C ILE A 154 -11.28 1.32 3.91
N PRO A 155 -12.41 0.59 3.79
CA PRO A 155 -13.46 0.58 4.80
C PRO A 155 -12.98 0.10 6.18
N ALA A 156 -13.70 0.44 7.24
CA ALA A 156 -13.42 -0.09 8.58
C ALA A 156 -13.67 -1.61 8.60
N PRO A 157 -12.66 -2.43 8.96
CA PRO A 157 -12.83 -3.88 8.93
C PRO A 157 -13.26 -4.43 10.30
N ASP A 158 -14.38 -5.15 10.33
CA ASP A 158 -14.66 -6.16 11.36
C ASP A 158 -13.98 -7.48 10.98
N LYS A 159 -13.77 -7.70 9.68
CA LYS A 159 -13.07 -8.84 9.11
C LYS A 159 -12.24 -8.43 7.91
N VAL A 160 -11.01 -8.90 7.84
CA VAL A 160 -10.16 -8.83 6.63
C VAL A 160 -9.91 -10.23 6.12
N GLU A 161 -9.98 -10.38 4.80
CA GLU A 161 -9.54 -11.58 4.11
C GLU A 161 -8.74 -11.21 2.86
N LEU A 162 -7.61 -11.89 2.67
CA LEU A 162 -6.80 -11.79 1.46
C LEU A 162 -6.72 -13.16 0.81
N ARG A 163 -6.86 -13.23 -0.51
CA ARG A 163 -6.79 -14.48 -1.28
C ARG A 163 -5.84 -14.31 -2.45
N ILE A 164 -4.78 -15.09 -2.51
CA ILE A 164 -3.87 -15.09 -3.66
C ILE A 164 -4.58 -15.78 -4.83
N THR A 165 -4.97 -15.00 -5.85
CA THR A 165 -5.76 -15.50 -6.98
C THR A 165 -4.93 -15.75 -8.22
N LYS A 166 -3.80 -15.05 -8.39
CA LYS A 166 -2.92 -15.22 -9.55
C LYS A 166 -1.46 -15.16 -9.14
N GLN A 167 -0.65 -15.95 -9.84
CA GLN A 167 0.80 -15.90 -9.80
C GLN A 167 1.31 -15.85 -11.24
N VAL A 168 1.91 -14.72 -11.61
CA VAL A 168 2.45 -14.48 -12.96
C VAL A 168 3.95 -14.78 -12.92
N GLY A 169 4.33 -15.93 -13.47
CA GLY A 169 5.70 -16.43 -13.37
C GLY A 169 6.10 -16.68 -11.91
N THR A 170 7.32 -16.33 -11.53
CA THR A 170 7.85 -16.55 -10.17
C THR A 170 7.97 -15.27 -9.34
N ARG A 171 7.55 -14.12 -9.90
CA ARG A 171 7.92 -12.77 -9.40
C ARG A 171 6.76 -11.82 -9.14
N LEU A 172 5.53 -12.13 -9.53
CA LEU A 172 4.41 -11.23 -9.31
C LEU A 172 3.18 -12.04 -8.91
N THR A 173 2.55 -11.64 -7.81
CA THR A 173 1.31 -12.20 -7.32
C THR A 173 0.22 -11.13 -7.32
N CYS A 174 -1.02 -11.57 -7.44
CA CYS A 174 -2.22 -10.75 -7.31
C CYS A 174 -3.10 -11.41 -6.25
N SER A 175 -3.54 -10.63 -5.28
CA SER A 175 -4.44 -11.07 -4.22
C SER A 175 -5.71 -10.24 -4.24
N ASP A 176 -6.85 -10.91 -4.15
CA ASP A 176 -8.12 -10.25 -3.85
C ASP A 176 -8.06 -9.71 -2.42
N VAL A 177 -8.53 -8.49 -2.23
CA VAL A 177 -8.68 -7.84 -0.93
C VAL A 177 -10.15 -7.76 -0.57
N LEU A 178 -10.54 -8.47 0.50
CA LEU A 178 -11.89 -8.47 1.00
C LEU A 178 -11.95 -7.83 2.39
N VAL A 179 -12.92 -6.94 2.58
CA VAL A 179 -13.25 -6.33 3.87
C VAL A 179 -14.71 -6.62 4.16
N ASN A 180 -15.02 -7.21 5.31
CA ASN A 180 -16.37 -7.60 5.73
C ASN A 180 -17.10 -8.48 4.69
N GLY A 181 -16.34 -9.30 3.95
CA GLY A 181 -16.86 -10.20 2.91
C GLY A 181 -17.01 -9.56 1.52
N GLU A 182 -16.81 -8.25 1.39
CA GLU A 182 -16.88 -7.54 0.11
C GLU A 182 -15.49 -7.33 -0.48
N LYS A 183 -15.32 -7.64 -1.77
CA LYS A 183 -14.06 -7.36 -2.47
C LYS A 183 -13.94 -5.86 -2.71
N ILE A 184 -12.92 -5.25 -2.11
CA ILE A 184 -12.64 -3.82 -2.24
C ILE A 184 -11.53 -3.50 -3.25
N GLY A 185 -10.77 -4.51 -3.69
CA GLY A 185 -9.69 -4.30 -4.64
C GLY A 185 -8.76 -5.49 -4.82
N ASP A 186 -7.66 -5.22 -5.51
CA ASP A 186 -6.57 -6.14 -5.77
C ASP A 186 -5.25 -5.58 -5.23
N MET A 187 -4.44 -6.44 -4.64
CA MET A 187 -3.13 -6.11 -4.09
C MET A 187 -2.06 -6.98 -4.74
N TYR A 188 -0.95 -6.34 -5.15
CA TYR A 188 0.13 -6.99 -5.88
C TYR A 188 1.42 -6.96 -5.08
N PHE A 189 2.12 -8.09 -5.11
CA PHE A 189 3.42 -8.26 -4.47
C PHE A 189 4.43 -8.82 -5.46
N SER A 190 5.70 -8.40 -5.30
CA SER A 190 6.84 -8.85 -6.09
C SER A 190 8.04 -9.26 -5.25
#